data_AF-A0A2I9DH10-F1
#
_entry.id   AF-A0A2I9DH10-F1
#
_cell.length_a   1.000
_cell.length_b   1.000
_cell.length_c   1.000
_cell.angle_alpha   90.00
_cell.angle_beta   90.00
_cell.angle_gamma   90.00
#
_symmetry.space_group_name_H-M   'P 1'
#
loop_
_entity.id
_entity.type
_entity.pdbx_description
1 polymer ?
#
loop_
_entity_poly.entity_id
_entity_poly.type
_entity_poly.pdbx_seq_one_letter_code
_entity_poly.pdbx_strand_id
1 'polypeptide(L)'
;MAGVEPHRPLLLLAAALLAALLALGLSLQLGRRGIPRVTHHALFFAVCAVVGVAAFLSLRAGARGWALLPALGLLLLMPRTRPGRANHWGLALACAAAFGLGAWGAW
;
A
#
# COMPACT_ATOMS: atom_id res chain seq x y z
N MET A 1 23.23 -3.98 -21.16
CA MET A 1 21.82 -4.42 -21.17
C MET A 1 21.12 -3.66 -20.06
N ALA A 2 20.19 -2.76 -20.39
CA ALA A 2 19.40 -2.08 -19.36
C ALA A 2 18.50 -3.14 -18.71
N GLY A 3 18.96 -3.71 -17.59
CA GLY A 3 18.16 -4.64 -16.81
C GLY A 3 16.89 -3.91 -16.40
N VAL A 4 15.73 -4.53 -16.64
CA VAL A 4 14.49 -4.04 -16.04
C VAL A 4 14.69 -4.13 -14.53
N GLU A 5 14.91 -2.98 -13.91
CA GLU A 5 15.07 -2.89 -12.46
C GLU A 5 13.83 -3.49 -11.79
N PRO A 6 13.94 -4.63 -11.09
CA PRO A 6 12.79 -5.43 -10.67
C PRO A 6 11.89 -4.71 -9.66
N HIS A 7 12.38 -3.64 -9.04
CA HIS A 7 11.62 -2.83 -8.10
C HIS A 7 10.53 -1.98 -8.78
N ARG A 8 10.73 -1.51 -10.02
CA ARG A 8 9.75 -0.66 -10.74
C ARG A 8 8.40 -1.33 -11.00
N PRO A 9 8.32 -2.56 -11.56
CA PRO A 9 7.04 -3.24 -11.72
C PRO A 9 6.38 -3.53 -10.36
N LEU A 10 7.15 -3.76 -9.30
CA LEU A 10 6.61 -3.93 -7.95
C LEU A 10 6.04 -2.63 -7.36
N LEU A 11 6.64 -1.47 -7.64
CA LEU A 11 6.07 -0.17 -7.28
C LEU A 11 4.71 0.04 -7.96
N LEU A 12 4.60 -0.30 -9.25
CA LEU A 12 3.33 -0.22 -9.98
C LEU A 12 2.30 -1.22 -9.44
N LEU A 13 2.71 -2.45 -9.15
CA LEU A 13 1.84 -3.46 -8.54
C LEU A 13 1.36 -3.01 -7.15
N ALA A 14 2.26 -2.47 -6.32
CA ALA A 14 1.90 -1.91 -5.02
C ALA A 14 0.88 -0.77 -5.17
N ALA A 15 1.06 0.12 -6.14
CA ALA A 15 0.14 1.21 -6.43
C ALA A 15 -1.25 0.69 -6.82
N ALA A 16 -1.30 -0.29 -7.73
CA ALA A 16 -2.55 -0.91 -8.17
C ALA A 16 -3.28 -1.63 -7.03
N LEU A 17 -2.56 -2.40 -6.22
CA LEU A 17 -3.13 -3.10 -5.06
C LEU A 17 -3.60 -2.12 -3.98
N LEU A 18 -2.85 -1.04 -3.73
CA LEU A 18 -3.25 -0.01 -2.76
C LEU A 18 -4.50 0.74 -3.24
N ALA A 19 -4.59 1.08 -4.53
CA ALA A 19 -5.78 1.68 -5.11
C ALA A 19 -7.00 0.73 -5.01
N ALA A 20 -6.80 -0.56 -5.32
CA ALA A 20 -7.84 -1.58 -5.14
C ALA A 20 -8.28 -1.73 -3.68
N LEU A 21 -7.35 -1.66 -2.73
CA LEU A 21 -7.64 -1.73 -1.29
C LEU A 21 -8.49 -0.54 -0.84
N LEU A 22 -8.13 0.66 -1.27
CA LEU A 22 -8.89 1.88 -0.97
C LEU A 22 -10.29 1.83 -1.58
N ALA A 23 -10.40 1.46 -2.85
CA ALA A 23 -11.69 1.33 -3.54
C ALA A 23 -12.59 0.29 -2.87
N LEU A 24 -12.02 -0.87 -2.51
CA LEU A 24 -12.75 -1.92 -1.79
C LEU A 24 -13.18 -1.45 -0.41
N GLY A 25 -12.27 -0.82 0.36
CA GLY A 25 -12.56 -0.28 1.68
C GLY A 25 -13.66 0.77 1.65
N LEU A 26 -13.66 1.67 0.66
CA LEU A 26 -14.72 2.64 0.43
C LEU A 26 -16.05 1.94 0.07
N SER A 27 -16.03 0.97 -0.85
CA SER A 27 -17.24 0.25 -1.24
C SER A 27 -17.90 -0.47 -0.05
N LEU A 28 -17.10 -1.05 0.86
CA LEU A 28 -17.58 -1.71 2.07
C LEU A 28 -18.16 -0.71 3.07
N GLN A 29 -17.60 0.50 3.16
CA GLN A 29 -18.14 1.58 3.99
C GLN A 29 -19.46 2.14 3.43
N LEU A 30 -19.62 2.16 2.11
CA LEU A 30 -20.86 2.52 1.42
C LEU A 30 -21.93 1.41 1.47
N GLY A 31 -21.66 0.30 2.15
CA GLY A 31 -22.65 -0.77 2.36
C GLY A 31 -22.78 -1.77 1.21
N ARG A 32 -21.78 -1.88 0.33
CA ARG A 32 -21.76 -2.91 -0.72
C ARG A 32 -21.86 -4.31 -0.11
N ARG A 33 -22.87 -5.06 -0.54
CA ARG A 33 -23.16 -6.42 -0.07
C ARG A 33 -22.50 -7.45 -0.99
N GLY A 34 -22.24 -8.65 -0.47
CA GLY A 34 -21.74 -9.79 -1.25
C GLY A 34 -20.21 -9.91 -1.35
N ILE A 35 -19.45 -8.97 -0.80
CA ILE A 35 -17.98 -9.08 -0.70
C ILE A 35 -17.62 -9.49 0.73
N PRO A 36 -16.98 -10.65 0.93
CA PRO A 36 -16.46 -11.05 2.23
C PRO A 36 -15.42 -10.05 2.76
N ARG A 37 -15.48 -9.70 4.05
CA ARG A 37 -14.46 -8.84 4.69
C ARG A 37 -13.05 -9.43 4.60
N VAL A 38 -12.93 -10.75 4.53
CA VAL A 38 -11.64 -11.44 4.36
C VAL A 38 -10.95 -11.03 3.06
N THR A 39 -11.69 -10.69 2.00
CA THR A 39 -11.12 -10.21 0.74
C THR A 39 -10.34 -8.90 0.93
N HIS A 40 -10.89 -7.98 1.72
CA HIS A 40 -10.21 -6.73 2.06
C HIS A 40 -8.96 -6.98 2.91
N HIS A 41 -9.01 -7.91 3.86
CA HIS A 41 -7.85 -8.27 4.67
C HIS A 41 -6.75 -8.97 3.84
N ALA A 42 -7.11 -9.90 2.97
CA ALA A 42 -6.17 -10.55 2.06
C ALA A 42 -5.45 -9.53 1.17
N LEU A 43 -6.21 -8.58 0.61
CA LEU A 43 -5.65 -7.49 -0.18
C LEU A 43 -4.74 -6.57 0.64
N PHE A 44 -5.11 -6.25 1.88
CA PHE A 44 -4.27 -5.50 2.81
C PHE A 44 -2.91 -6.18 3.04
N PHE A 45 -2.90 -7.49 3.30
CA PHE A 45 -1.64 -8.23 3.48
C PHE A 45 -0.83 -8.30 2.20
N ALA A 46 -1.48 -8.46 1.03
CA ALA A 46 -0.80 -8.42 -0.26
C ALA A 46 -0.11 -7.05 -0.49
N VAL A 47 -0.79 -5.94 -0.20
CA VAL A 47 -0.19 -4.60 -0.28
C VAL A 47 1.03 -4.49 0.65
N CYS A 48 0.92 -4.92 1.91
CA CYS A 48 2.04 -4.87 2.86
C CYS A 48 3.26 -5.66 2.35
N ALA A 49 3.02 -6.88 1.84
CA ALA A 49 4.08 -7.73 1.31
C ALA A 49 4.75 -7.09 0.09
N VAL A 50 3.96 -6.64 -0.90
CA VAL A 50 4.49 -6.05 -2.13
C VAL A 50 5.24 -4.74 -1.86
N VAL A 51 4.74 -3.87 -0.96
CA VAL A 51 5.45 -2.65 -0.55
C VAL A 51 6.77 -3.00 0.14
N GLY A 52 6.79 -4.00 1.02
CA GLY A 52 8.02 -4.45 1.68
C GLY A 52 9.06 -5.00 0.69
N VAL A 53 8.63 -5.82 -0.28
CA VAL A 53 9.51 -6.35 -1.32
C VAL A 53 10.01 -5.23 -2.25
N ALA A 54 9.14 -4.29 -2.63
CA ALA A 54 9.53 -3.13 -3.43
C ALA A 54 10.59 -2.29 -2.71
N ALA A 55 10.39 -1.99 -1.42
CA ALA A 55 11.35 -1.26 -0.61
C ALA A 55 12.70 -1.98 -0.54
N PHE A 56 12.70 -3.29 -0.30
CA PHE A 56 13.91 -4.10 -0.27
C PHE A 56 14.65 -4.07 -1.61
N LEU A 57 13.96 -4.30 -2.73
CA LEU A 57 14.60 -4.31 -4.05
C LEU A 57 15.08 -2.92 -4.49
N SER A 58 14.35 -1.85 -4.17
CA SER A 58 14.81 -0.48 -4.40
C SER A 58 16.10 -0.19 -3.63
N LEU A 59 16.20 -0.63 -2.37
CA LEU A 59 17.45 -0.51 -1.60
C LEU A 59 18.60 -1.30 -2.24
N ARG A 60 18.33 -2.52 -2.72
CA ARG A 60 19.33 -3.36 -3.41
C ARG A 60 19.80 -2.77 -4.74
N ALA A 61 18.95 -2.00 -5.40
CA ALA A 61 19.25 -1.27 -6.64
C ALA A 61 19.92 0.09 -6.40
N GLY A 62 20.20 0.49 -5.15
CA GLY A 62 20.76 1.79 -4.81
C GLY A 62 19.77 2.97 -4.90
N ALA A 63 18.48 2.68 -5.12
CA ALA A 63 17.42 3.67 -5.08
C ALA A 63 17.00 3.98 -3.62
N ARG A 64 16.16 5.01 -3.44
CA ARG A 64 15.72 5.46 -2.10
C ARG A 64 14.59 4.59 -1.54
N GLY A 65 14.76 3.27 -1.50
CA GLY A 65 13.73 2.33 -1.00
C GLY A 65 13.28 2.60 0.45
N TRP A 66 14.12 3.26 1.26
CA TRP A 66 13.75 3.72 2.61
C TRP A 66 12.59 4.73 2.61
N ALA A 67 12.33 5.42 1.49
CA ALA A 67 11.23 6.36 1.35
C ALA A 67 9.85 5.68 1.40
N LEU A 68 9.78 4.35 1.25
CA LEU A 68 8.55 3.57 1.39
C LEU A 68 8.23 3.16 2.84
N LEU A 69 9.19 3.28 3.76
CA LEU A 69 9.01 2.87 5.16
C LEU A 69 7.87 3.61 5.88
N PRO A 70 7.64 4.93 5.66
CA PRO A 70 6.49 5.61 6.25
C PRO A 70 5.16 4.99 5.81
N ALA A 71 5.00 4.65 4.53
CA ALA A 71 3.79 4.01 4.02
C ALA A 71 3.58 2.63 4.67
N LEU A 72 4.64 1.83 4.76
CA LEU A 72 4.58 0.52 5.43
C LEU A 72 4.23 0.65 6.91
N GLY A 73 4.81 1.63 7.62
CA GLY A 73 4.48 1.92 9.01
C GLY A 73 3.01 2.29 9.20
N LEU A 74 2.46 3.12 8.32
CA LEU A 74 1.04 3.51 8.36
C LEU A 74 0.10 2.34 8.07
N LEU A 75 0.46 1.45 7.12
CA LEU A 75 -0.27 0.20 6.89
C LEU A 75 -0.31 -0.66 8.16
N LEU A 76 0.83 -0.86 8.81
CA LEU A 76 0.93 -1.67 10.03
C LEU A 76 0.25 -1.04 11.26
N LEU A 77 -0.08 0.26 11.19
CA LEU A 77 -0.89 0.95 12.21
C LEU A 77 -2.40 0.75 11.99
N MET A 78 -2.84 0.32 10.81
CA MET A 78 -4.27 0.13 10.49
C MET A 78 -5.04 -0.72 11.52
N PRO A 79 -4.52 -1.85 12.02
CA PRO A 79 -5.23 -2.67 12.99
C PRO A 79 -5.55 -1.97 14.31
N ARG A 80 -4.86 -0.85 14.61
CA ARG A 80 -5.09 -0.05 15.82
C ARG A 80 -6.24 0.95 15.67
N THR A 81 -6.82 1.08 14.48
CA THR A 81 -7.94 1.99 14.19
C THR A 81 -9.26 1.23 14.08
N ARG A 82 -10.39 1.94 14.06
CA ARG A 82 -11.72 1.33 13.96
C ARG A 82 -12.26 1.49 12.53
N PRO A 83 -12.54 0.41 11.79
CA PRO A 83 -13.15 0.50 10.46
C PRO A 83 -14.43 1.35 10.48
N GLY A 84 -14.61 2.20 9.45
CA GLY A 84 -15.76 3.11 9.34
C GLY A 84 -15.71 4.34 10.25
N ARG A 85 -14.62 4.58 10.99
CA ARG A 85 -14.39 5.81 11.75
C ARG A 85 -13.41 6.75 11.05
N ALA A 86 -13.44 8.02 11.45
CA ALA A 86 -12.62 9.07 10.85
C ALA A 86 -11.12 8.79 10.87
N ASN A 87 -10.64 8.24 11.98
CA ASN A 87 -9.24 7.86 12.12
C ASN A 87 -8.79 6.78 11.13
N HIS A 88 -9.68 5.87 10.72
CA HIS A 88 -9.32 4.78 9.81
C HIS A 88 -9.15 5.27 8.36
N TRP A 89 -10.12 6.04 7.85
CA TRP A 89 -10.00 6.57 6.48
C TRP A 89 -8.94 7.66 6.39
N GLY A 90 -8.76 8.48 7.43
CA GLY A 90 -7.67 9.46 7.50
C GLY A 90 -6.30 8.80 7.43
N LEU A 91 -6.09 7.71 8.18
CA LEU A 91 -4.84 6.94 8.12
C LEU A 91 -4.63 6.32 6.72
N ALA A 92 -5.71 5.94 6.03
CA ALA A 92 -5.62 5.30 4.71
C ALA A 92 -5.20 6.30 3.64
N LEU A 93 -5.70 7.53 3.72
CA LEU A 93 -5.26 8.63 2.86
C LEU A 93 -3.81 9.04 3.16
N ALA A 94 -3.44 9.13 4.44
CA ALA A 94 -2.05 9.41 4.83
C ALA A 94 -1.09 8.34 4.28
N CYS A 95 -1.50 7.06 4.36
CA CYS A 95 -0.75 5.95 3.78
C CYS A 95 -0.61 6.08 2.26
N ALA A 96 -1.69 6.44 1.56
CA ALA A 96 -1.66 6.62 0.10
C ALA A 96 -0.73 7.76 -0.32
N ALA A 97 -0.76 8.89 0.40
CA ALA A 97 0.13 10.02 0.16
C ALA A 97 1.60 9.65 0.45
N ALA A 98 1.86 9.00 1.59
CA ALA A 98 3.20 8.53 1.95
C ALA A 98 3.74 7.52 0.92
N PHE A 99 2.89 6.62 0.42
CA PHE A 99 3.26 5.68 -0.63
C PHE A 99 3.59 6.42 -1.93
N GLY A 100 2.78 7.39 -2.36
CA GLY A 100 3.04 8.17 -3.58
C GLY A 100 4.38 8.92 -3.53
N LEU A 101 4.67 9.57 -2.41
CA LEU A 101 5.95 10.25 -2.18
C LEU A 101 7.13 9.26 -2.14
N GLY A 102 6.94 8.14 -1.44
CA GLY A 102 7.95 7.09 -1.35
C GLY A 102 8.26 6.42 -2.70
N ALA A 103 7.22 6.14 -3.48
CA ALA A 103 7.32 5.57 -4.81
C ALA A 103 8.00 6.53 -5.79
N TRP A 104 7.70 7.84 -5.75
CA TRP A 104 8.44 8.84 -6.52
C TRP A 104 9.92 8.83 -6.13
N GLY A 105 10.25 8.85 -4.84
CA GLY A 105 11.64 8.82 -4.39
C GLY A 105 12.42 7.55 -4.79
N ALA A 106 11.73 6.42 -4.93
CA ALA A 106 12.31 5.11 -5.19
C ALA A 106 12.22 4.64 -6.67
N TRP A 107 11.72 5.49 -7.57
CA TRP A 107 11.57 5.24 -9.01
C TRP A 107 12.87 5.40 -9.80
#